data_AF-A0A1F5YGH5-F1
#
_entry.id   AF-A0A1F5YGH5-F1
#
_cell.length_a   1.000
_cell.length_b   1.000
_cell.length_c   1.000
_cell.angle_alpha   90.00
_cell.angle_beta   90.00
_cell.angle_gamma   90.00
#
_symmetry.space_group_name_H-M   'P 1'
#
loop_
_entity.id
_entity.type
_entity.pdbx_description
1 polymer ?
#
loop_
_entity_poly.entity_id
_entity_poly.type
_entity_poly.pdbx_seq_one_letter_code
_entity_poly.pdbx_strand_id
1 'polypeptide(L)'
;MLIRTQILLEEKQKLELEELARKNELSISEIVRQSIPLVINKIKAKKKKTKKLTGADALLKWAKNAVHGPGDSEYDKYAYDL
;
A
#
# COMPACT_ATOMS: atom_id res chain seq x y z
N MET A 1 20.28 -19.11 3.68
CA MET A 1 21.55 -18.53 3.21
C MET A 1 21.74 -17.20 3.91
N LEU A 2 22.83 -17.02 4.65
CA LEU A 2 23.12 -15.75 5.31
C LEU A 2 23.73 -14.78 4.29
N ILE A 3 23.12 -13.61 4.11
CA ILE A 3 23.60 -12.57 3.22
C ILE A 3 24.26 -11.51 4.10
N ARG A 4 25.54 -11.22 3.84
CA ARG A 4 26.25 -10.12 4.49
C ARG A 4 25.90 -8.83 3.78
N THR A 5 25.42 -7.85 4.54
CA THR A 5 25.08 -6.52 4.04
C THR A 5 25.92 -5.48 4.77
N GLN A 6 26.47 -4.52 4.03
CA GLN A 6 27.15 -3.35 4.58
C GLN A 6 26.22 -2.15 4.47
N ILE A 7 26.12 -1.36 5.54
CA ILE A 7 25.24 -0.20 5.61
C ILE A 7 26.06 0.95 6.17
N LEU A 8 26.03 2.10 5.49
CA LEU A 8 26.59 3.33 6.01
C LEU A 8 25.56 3.98 6.94
N LEU A 9 25.98 4.27 8.17
CA LEU A 9 25.18 4.97 9.17
C LEU A 9 25.84 6.30 9.50
N GLU A 10 25.03 7.31 9.77
CA GLU A 10 25.52 8.55 10.35
C GLU A 10 26.01 8.30 11.78
N GLU A 11 26.96 9.11 12.26
CA GLU A 11 27.56 8.94 13.59
C GLU A 11 26.52 8.95 14.72
N LYS A 12 25.52 9.84 14.62
CA LYS A 12 24.42 9.93 15.58
C LYS A 12 23.61 8.63 15.63
N GLN A 13 23.27 8.08 14.47
CA GLN A 13 22.50 6.83 14.36
C GLN A 13 23.28 5.64 14.94
N LYS A 14 24.60 5.61 14.73
CA LYS A 14 25.48 4.60 15.30
C LYS A 14 25.48 4.65 16.83
N LEU A 15 25.60 5.85 17.42
CA LEU A 15 25.59 6.04 18.88
C LEU A 15 24.26 5.60 19.49
N GLU A 16 23.13 5.99 18.90
CA GLU A 16 21.80 5.58 19.35
C GLU A 16 21.63 4.05 19.29
N LEU A 17 22.14 3.40 18.24
CA LEU A 17 22.14 1.95 18.11
C LEU A 17 23.01 1.26 19.16
N GLU A 18 24.17 1.82 19.49
CA GLU A 18 25.06 1.30 20.53
C GLU A 18 24.45 1.44 21.94
N GLU A 19 23.74 2.54 22.20
CA GLU A 19 23.00 2.71 23.45
C GLU A 19 21.85 1.71 23.57
N LEU A 20 21.09 1.50 22.49
CA LEU A 20 20.02 0.51 22.45
C LEU A 20 20.55 -0.92 22.62
N ALA A 21 21.68 -1.23 22.00
CA ALA A 21 22.38 -2.51 22.18
C ALA A 21 22.75 -2.75 23.64
N ARG A 22 23.36 -1.75 24.28
CA ARG A 22 23.73 -1.83 25.69
C ARG A 22 22.53 -1.99 26.62
N LYS A 23 21.44 -1.24 26.39
CA LYS A 23 20.23 -1.30 27.23
C LYS A 23 19.51 -2.64 27.17
N ASN A 24 19.57 -3.32 26.04
CA ASN A 24 18.86 -4.59 25.84
C ASN A 24 19.78 -5.82 25.99
N GLU A 25 21.07 -5.63 26.30
CA GLU A 25 22.08 -6.70 26.39
C GLU A 25 22.17 -7.56 25.11
N LEU A 26 21.89 -6.95 23.95
CA LEU A 26 21.88 -7.63 22.65
C LEU A 26 22.96 -7.07 21.74
N SER A 27 23.40 -7.88 20.78
CA SER A 27 24.30 -7.38 19.73
C SER A 27 23.56 -6.44 18.77
N ILE A 28 24.28 -5.46 18.21
CA ILE A 28 23.75 -4.56 17.18
C ILE A 28 23.13 -5.33 16.01
N SER A 29 23.78 -6.43 15.60
CA SER A 29 23.30 -7.28 14.51
C SER A 29 21.98 -7.98 14.83
N GLU A 30 21.75 -8.39 16.09
CA GLU A 30 20.47 -8.97 16.50
C GLU A 30 19.36 -7.95 16.52
N ILE A 31 19.63 -6.75 17.05
CA ILE A 31 18.66 -5.64 17.05
C ILE A 31 18.23 -5.27 15.62
N VAL A 32 19.19 -5.15 14.71
CA VAL A 32 18.92 -4.89 13.29
C VAL A 32 18.12 -6.03 12.67
N ARG A 33 18.46 -7.30 12.95
CA ARG A 33 17.70 -8.46 12.45
C ARG A 33 16.26 -8.51 12.96
N GLN A 34 16.01 -8.14 14.22
CA GLN A 34 14.67 -8.13 14.81
C GLN A 34 13.82 -6.95 14.32
N SER A 35 14.44 -5.80 14.06
CA SER A 35 13.74 -4.58 13.63
C SER A 35 13.35 -4.59 12.15
N ILE A 36 14.18 -5.16 11.26
CA ILE A 36 13.91 -5.20 9.81
C ILE A 36 12.53 -5.80 9.48
N PRO A 37 12.12 -6.97 10.01
CA PRO A 37 10.80 -7.54 9.75
C PRO A 37 9.65 -6.62 10.16
N LEU A 38 9.77 -5.92 11.29
CA LEU A 38 8.75 -4.99 11.78
C LEU A 38 8.57 -3.82 10.80
N VAL A 39 9.68 -3.27 10.30
CA VAL A 39 9.64 -2.20 9.29
C VAL A 39 9.04 -2.70 7.98
N ILE A 40 9.45 -3.86 7.49
CA ILE A 40 8.90 -4.47 6.26
C ILE A 40 7.40 -4.69 6.40
N ASN A 41 6.93 -5.22 7.53
CA ASN A 41 5.51 -5.45 7.76
C ASN A 41 4.73 -4.14 7.82
N LYS A 42 5.29 -3.10 8.44
CA LYS A 42 4.70 -1.75 8.46
C LYS A 42 4.61 -1.15 7.05
N ILE A 43 5.64 -1.31 6.22
CA ILE A 43 5.66 -0.85 4.82
C ILE A 43 4.65 -1.64 3.98
N LYS A 44 4.61 -2.96 4.12
CA LYS A 44 3.66 -3.83 3.40
C LYS A 44 2.21 -3.53 3.79
N ALA A 45 1.92 -3.32 5.07
CA ALA A 45 0.60 -2.92 5.54
C ALA A 45 0.18 -1.55 5.00
N LYS A 46 1.11 -0.59 4.90
CA LYS A 46 0.86 0.70 4.25
C LYS A 46 0.66 0.58 2.74
N LYS A 47 1.34 -0.33 2.05
CA LYS A 47 1.03 -0.74 0.68
C LYS A 47 -0.21 -1.65 0.66
N LYS A 48 -1.33 -1.16 1.20
CA LYS A 48 -2.65 -1.71 0.90
C LYS A 48 -2.78 -1.57 -0.62
N LYS A 49 -2.61 -2.68 -1.35
CA LYS A 49 -2.76 -2.69 -2.80
C LYS A 49 -4.15 -2.09 -3.05
N THR A 50 -4.21 -0.88 -3.61
CA THR A 50 -5.43 -0.43 -4.26
C THR A 50 -5.72 -1.52 -5.27
N LYS A 51 -6.79 -2.28 -5.04
CA LYS A 51 -7.22 -3.31 -5.97
C LYS A 51 -7.42 -2.55 -7.28
N LYS A 52 -6.53 -2.76 -8.25
CA LYS A 52 -6.70 -2.14 -9.58
C LYS A 52 -8.06 -2.64 -10.03
N LEU A 53 -9.03 -1.73 -10.15
CA LEU A 53 -10.34 -2.06 -10.71
C LEU A 53 -10.06 -2.69 -12.06
N THR A 54 -10.41 -3.97 -12.20
CA THR A 54 -10.30 -4.61 -13.50
C THR A 54 -11.33 -3.98 -14.43
N GLY A 55 -11.14 -4.06 -15.75
CA GLY A 55 -12.12 -3.51 -16.69
C GLY A 55 -13.54 -4.02 -16.44
N ALA A 56 -13.68 -5.28 -16.02
CA ALA A 56 -14.95 -5.87 -15.61
C ALA A 56 -15.55 -5.20 -14.36
N ASP A 57 -14.74 -4.87 -13.34
CA ASP A 57 -15.22 -4.18 -12.15
C ASP A 57 -15.72 -2.75 -12.46
N ALA A 58 -15.07 -2.06 -13.41
CA ALA A 58 -15.49 -0.75 -13.86
C ALA A 58 -16.83 -0.81 -14.61
N LEU A 59 -17.00 -1.79 -15.50
CA LEU A 59 -18.26 -2.02 -16.22
C LEU A 59 -19.41 -2.36 -15.27
N LEU A 60 -19.18 -3.21 -14.27
CA LEU A 60 -20.18 -3.52 -13.24
C LEU A 60 -20.59 -2.29 -12.43
N LYS A 61 -19.64 -1.39 -12.13
CA LYS A 61 -19.93 -0.15 -11.42
C LYS A 61 -20.76 0.82 -12.27
N TRP A 62 -20.50 0.89 -13.56
CA TRP A 62 -21.30 1.68 -14.50
C TRP A 62 -22.69 1.10 -14.70
N ALA A 63 -22.83 -0.22 -14.84
CA ALA A 63 -24.12 -0.86 -14.96
C ALA A 63 -25.02 -0.61 -13.73
N LYS A 64 -24.45 -0.64 -12.51
CA LYS A 64 -25.20 -0.34 -11.28
C LYS A 64 -25.67 1.11 -11.17
N ASN A 65 -25.00 2.04 -11.84
CA ASN A 65 -25.31 3.46 -11.81
C ASN A 65 -25.91 3.94 -13.14
N ALA A 66 -26.30 3.02 -14.03
CA ALA A 66 -26.93 3.40 -15.28
C ALA A 66 -28.30 3.99 -14.98
N VAL A 67 -28.51 5.24 -15.41
CA VAL A 67 -29.85 5.83 -15.43
C VAL A 67 -30.72 5.03 -16.38
N HIS A 68 -32.02 4.93 -16.08
CA HIS A 68 -32.97 4.33 -17.03
C HIS A 68 -32.85 5.07 -18.35
N GLY A 69 -32.72 4.32 -19.44
CA GLY A 69 -32.74 4.88 -20.78
C GLY A 69 -34.10 5.53 -21.07
N PRO A 70 -34.18 6.35 -22.12
CA PRO A 70 -35.44 6.93 -22.56
C PRO A 70 -36.48 5.82 -22.78
N GLY A 71 -37.62 5.94 -22.10
CA GLY A 71 -38.78 5.08 -22.30
C GLY A 71 -39.74 5.68 -23.33
N ASP A 72 -41.02 5.31 -23.23
CA ASP A 72 -42.11 5.92 -24.03
C ASP A 72 -42.68 7.17 -23.34
N SER A 73 -41.85 7.97 -22.66
CA SER A 73 -42.31 9.22 -22.06
C SER A 73 -42.27 10.36 -23.09
N GLU A 74 -43.19 11.31 -22.99
CA GLU A 74 -43.27 12.45 -23.92
C GLU A 74 -41.99 13.33 -23.90
N TYR A 75 -41.24 13.28 -22.79
CA TYR A 75 -39.96 13.95 -22.60
C TYR A 75 -38.78 13.24 -23.28
N ASP A 76 -38.91 11.96 -23.60
CA ASP A 76 -37.88 11.15 -24.26
C ASP A 76 -37.88 11.32 -25.79
N LYS A 77 -38.86 12.05 -26.34
CA LYS A 77 -38.98 12.35 -27.77
C LYS A 77 -37.71 13.00 -28.36
N TYR A 78 -36.99 13.78 -27.56
CA TYR A 78 -35.77 14.47 -27.96
C TYR A 78 -34.50 13.62 -27.83
N ALA A 79 -34.57 12.42 -27.25
CA ALA A 79 -33.41 11.54 -27.10
C ALA A 79 -32.99 10.86 -28.42
N TYR A 80 -33.89 10.84 -29.41
CA TYR A 80 -33.72 10.15 -30.69
C TYR A 80 -33.69 11.10 -31.90
N ASP A 81 -33.84 12.41 -31.71
CA ASP A 81 -33.75 13.42 -32.77
C ASP A 81 -32.27 13.83 -32.95
N LEU A 82 -31.57 13.15 -33.85
CA LEU A 82 -30.22 13.45 -34.35
C LEU A 82 -30.23 13.50 -35.89
#